data_AF-A0A7W1N7M8-F1
#
_entry.id   AF-A0A7W1N7M8-F1
#
_cell.length_a   1.000
_cell.length_b   1.000
_cell.length_c   1.000
_cell.angle_alpha   90.00
_cell.angle_beta   90.00
_cell.angle_gamma   90.00
#
_symmetry.space_group_name_H-M   'P 1'
#
loop_
_entity.id
_entity.type
_entity.pdbx_description
1 polymer ?
#
loop_
_entity_poly.entity_id
_entity_poly.type
_entity_poly.pdbx_seq_one_letter_code
_entity_poly.pdbx_strand_id
1 'polypeptide(L)'
;MAAKQDDITIRLKVDGQDYAVKLTLQPPTWGLTPREHGVIKRISGEAGAKLFAALGDMDPQTLVALAVIAMSRAGARPNEEALLDGVSTLELIAEEEPAVPPFEGVDADDAASASDSLTTPEGSGTP
;
A
#
# COMPACT_ATOMS: atom_id res chain seq x y z
N MET A 1 -2.02 2.86 -30.41
CA MET A 1 -2.81 2.13 -29.41
C MET A 1 -1.97 2.08 -28.13
N ALA A 2 -2.33 2.86 -27.10
CA ALA A 2 -1.60 2.83 -25.84
C ALA A 2 -1.95 1.52 -25.14
N ALA A 3 -0.97 0.62 -24.97
CA ALA A 3 -1.15 -0.57 -24.16
C ALA A 3 -1.46 -0.09 -22.73
N LYS A 4 -2.66 -0.40 -22.25
CA LYS A 4 -3.02 -0.20 -20.85
C LYS A 4 -1.97 -0.98 -20.04
N GLN A 5 -1.11 -0.27 -19.33
CA GLN A 5 -0.14 -0.90 -18.44
C GLN A 5 -0.95 -1.42 -17.26
N ASP A 6 -1.23 -2.72 -17.27
CA ASP A 6 -1.84 -3.40 -16.12
C ASP A 6 -0.74 -3.52 -15.06
N ASP A 7 -0.61 -2.48 -14.24
CA ASP A 7 0.29 -2.44 -13.09
C ASP A 7 -0.48 -2.86 -11.83
N ILE A 8 0.13 -3.71 -11.00
CA ILE A 8 -0.38 -4.07 -9.68
C ILE A 8 0.50 -3.44 -8.62
N THR A 9 -0.10 -2.83 -7.60
CA THR A 9 0.61 -2.34 -6.42
C THR A 9 0.30 -3.25 -5.25
N ILE A 10 1.33 -3.86 -4.67
CA ILE A 10 1.22 -4.69 -3.47
C ILE A 10 1.73 -3.85 -2.31
N ARG A 11 0.88 -3.62 -1.30
CA ARG A 11 1.24 -2.92 -0.07
C ARG A 11 1.46 -3.94 1.04
N LEU A 12 2.65 -3.92 1.62
CA LEU A 12 3.06 -4.79 2.71
C LEU A 12 3.42 -3.91 3.90
N LYS A 13 2.94 -4.28 5.08
CA LYS A 13 3.32 -3.63 6.33
C LYS A 13 4.32 -4.50 7.06
N VAL A 14 5.49 -3.94 7.34
CA VAL A 14 6.58 -4.60 8.07
C VAL A 14 6.85 -3.81 9.34
N ASP A 15 6.69 -4.44 10.50
CA ASP A 15 6.95 -3.82 11.81
C ASP A 15 6.22 -2.48 12.02
N GLY A 16 4.99 -2.38 11.50
CA GLY A 16 4.16 -1.18 11.58
C GLY A 16 4.39 -0.16 10.46
N GLN A 17 5.39 -0.36 9.60
CA GLN A 17 5.72 0.55 8.51
C GLN A 17 5.22 0.03 7.16
N ASP A 18 4.54 0.89 6.42
CA ASP A 18 3.97 0.56 5.10
C ASP A 18 5.02 0.67 3.99
N TYR A 19 5.11 -0.40 3.19
CA TYR A 19 5.96 -0.48 2.02
C TYR A 19 5.13 -0.91 0.81
N ALA A 20 5.26 -0.18 -0.29
CA ALA A 20 4.57 -0.50 -1.53
C ALA A 20 5.56 -0.97 -2.60
N VAL A 21 5.23 -2.07 -3.27
CA VAL A 21 5.94 -2.53 -4.47
C VAL A 21 5.00 -2.52 -5.67
N LYS A 22 5.41 -1.80 -6.71
CA LYS A 22 4.71 -1.75 -7.99
C LYS A 22 5.30 -2.81 -8.92
N LEU A 23 4.45 -3.71 -9.39
CA LEU A 23 4.74 -4.75 -10.37
C LEU A 23 4.00 -4.44 -11.67
N THR A 24 4.67 -4.65 -12.80
CA THR A 24 4.06 -4.48 -14.13
C THR A 24 3.70 -5.85 -14.68
N LEU A 25 2.46 -6.08 -15.13
CA LEU A 25 2.03 -7.38 -15.65
C LEU A 25 2.55 -7.70 -17.08
N GLN A 26 3.48 -6.90 -17.60
CA GLN A 26 4.15 -7.18 -18.87
C GLN A 26 5.41 -8.02 -18.67
N PRO A 27 5.49 -9.22 -19.27
CA PRO A 27 6.74 -9.97 -19.35
C PRO A 27 7.78 -9.19 -20.20
N PRO A 28 9.09 -9.42 -20.01
CA PRO A 28 9.69 -10.51 -19.21
C PRO A 28 10.17 -10.09 -17.81
N THR A 29 10.22 -8.80 -17.50
CA THR A 29 10.87 -8.29 -16.27
C THR A 29 9.89 -7.89 -15.18
N TRP A 30 8.62 -7.66 -15.50
CA TRP A 30 7.56 -7.27 -14.57
C TRP A 30 7.84 -6.03 -13.72
N GLY A 31 8.65 -5.10 -14.23
CA GLY A 31 9.06 -3.92 -13.47
C GLY A 31 10.06 -4.22 -12.34
N LEU A 32 10.62 -5.43 -12.31
CA LEU A 32 11.68 -5.85 -11.42
C LEU A 32 13.03 -5.81 -12.14
N THR A 33 14.05 -5.33 -11.43
CA THR A 33 15.44 -5.35 -11.87
C THR A 33 16.03 -6.76 -11.76
N PRO A 34 17.12 -7.08 -12.48
CA PRO A 34 17.79 -8.38 -12.37
C PRO A 34 18.19 -8.74 -10.93
N ARG A 35 18.51 -7.73 -10.13
CA ARG A 35 18.87 -7.90 -8.72
C ARG A 35 17.66 -8.34 -7.88
N GLU A 36 16.51 -7.75 -8.12
CA GLU A 36 15.25 -8.08 -7.44
C GLU A 36 14.72 -9.46 -7.84
N HIS A 37 14.84 -9.81 -9.12
CA HIS A 37 14.61 -11.20 -9.57
C HIS A 37 15.51 -12.20 -8.82
N GLY A 38 16.77 -11.83 -8.57
CA GLY A 38 17.68 -12.63 -7.77
C GLY A 38 17.28 -12.77 -6.30
N VAL A 39 16.64 -11.76 -5.71
CA VAL A 39 16.12 -11.81 -4.33
C VAL A 39 14.95 -12.77 -4.24
N ILE A 40 13.97 -12.64 -5.13
CA ILE A 40 12.81 -13.54 -5.20
C ILE A 40 13.26 -14.98 -5.36
N LYS A 41 14.11 -15.26 -6.35
CA LYS A 41 14.62 -16.61 -6.58
C LYS A 41 15.38 -17.19 -5.38
N ARG A 42 16.08 -16.35 -4.61
CA ARG A 42 16.82 -16.80 -3.42
C ARG A 42 15.89 -17.16 -2.26
N ILE A 43 14.85 -16.36 -2.06
CA ILE A 43 13.97 -16.45 -0.89
C ILE A 43 12.84 -17.46 -1.13
N SER A 44 12.11 -17.35 -2.24
CA SER A 44 10.99 -18.24 -2.55
C SER A 44 11.36 -19.41 -3.46
N GLY A 45 12.53 -19.40 -4.08
CA GLY A 45 12.91 -20.39 -5.09
C GLY A 45 12.21 -20.20 -6.45
N GLU A 46 11.26 -19.27 -6.53
CA GLU A 46 10.42 -19.08 -7.71
C GLU A 46 11.01 -18.10 -8.72
N ALA A 47 10.72 -18.35 -10.00
CA ALA A 47 11.14 -17.51 -11.10
C ALA A 47 10.22 -17.70 -12.30
N GLY A 48 10.21 -16.73 -13.22
CA GLY A 48 9.42 -16.89 -14.44
C GLY A 48 7.92 -16.97 -14.13
N ALA A 49 7.17 -17.67 -14.98
CA ALA A 49 5.72 -17.77 -14.87
C ALA A 49 5.23 -18.30 -13.51
N LYS A 50 6.06 -19.05 -12.77
CA LYS A 50 5.73 -19.56 -11.45
C LYS A 50 5.61 -18.47 -10.38
N LEU A 51 6.32 -17.35 -10.55
CA LEU A 51 6.20 -16.21 -9.66
C LEU A 51 4.76 -15.66 -9.66
N PHE A 52 4.08 -15.66 -10.80
CA PHE A 52 2.70 -15.18 -10.88
C PHE A 52 1.72 -16.13 -10.16
N ALA A 53 1.93 -17.44 -10.31
CA ALA A 53 1.15 -18.43 -9.57
C ALA A 53 1.37 -18.27 -8.05
N ALA A 54 2.63 -18.17 -7.62
CA ALA A 54 2.98 -17.97 -6.21
C ALA A 54 2.41 -16.66 -5.65
N LEU A 55 2.37 -15.58 -6.43
CA LEU A 55 1.73 -14.33 -6.03
C LEU A 55 0.21 -14.45 -5.94
N GLY A 56 -0.43 -15.15 -6.88
CA GLY A 56 -1.86 -15.44 -6.84
C GLY A 56 -2.26 -16.32 -5.65
N ASP A 57 -1.39 -17.27 -5.30
CA ASP A 57 -1.57 -18.17 -4.15
C ASP A 57 -1.14 -17.52 -2.83
N MET A 58 -0.68 -16.26 -2.85
CA MET A 58 -0.14 -15.53 -1.69
C MET A 58 0.92 -16.34 -0.94
N ASP A 59 1.83 -16.97 -1.68
CA ASP A 59 2.92 -17.77 -1.12
C ASP A 59 3.74 -16.94 -0.10
N PRO A 60 3.87 -17.39 1.16
CA PRO A 60 4.51 -16.61 2.22
C PRO A 60 5.94 -16.20 1.88
N GLN A 61 6.71 -17.09 1.25
CA GLN A 61 8.11 -16.81 0.93
C GLN A 61 8.22 -15.76 -0.18
N THR A 62 7.31 -15.81 -1.15
CA THR A 62 7.20 -14.82 -2.21
C THR A 62 6.79 -13.45 -1.67
N LEU A 63 5.87 -13.39 -0.71
CA LEU A 63 5.50 -12.15 -0.03
C LEU A 63 6.66 -11.56 0.78
N VAL A 64 7.42 -12.41 1.49
CA VAL A 64 8.65 -11.97 2.19
C VAL A 64 9.65 -11.39 1.19
N ALA A 65 9.88 -12.04 0.06
CA ALA A 65 10.78 -11.52 -0.97
C ALA A 65 10.34 -10.15 -1.51
N LEU A 66 9.04 -9.96 -1.71
CA LEU A 66 8.48 -8.67 -2.12
C LEU A 66 8.65 -7.60 -1.03
N ALA A 67 8.48 -7.94 0.25
CA ALA A 67 8.74 -7.01 1.35
C ALA A 67 10.21 -6.58 1.40
N VAL A 68 11.14 -7.51 1.22
CA VAL A 68 12.59 -7.21 1.13
C VAL A 68 12.87 -6.22 -0.01
N ILE A 69 12.24 -6.42 -1.17
CA ILE A 69 12.37 -5.51 -2.31
C ILE A 69 11.77 -4.13 -2.00
N ALA A 70 10.56 -4.09 -1.45
CA ALA A 70 9.85 -2.85 -1.13
C ALA A 70 10.64 -2.01 -0.11
N MET A 71 11.14 -2.65 0.95
CA MET A 71 12.02 -2.03 1.95
C MET A 71 13.32 -1.50 1.32
N SER A 72 13.97 -2.32 0.47
CA SER A 72 15.21 -1.92 -0.21
C SER A 72 14.99 -0.70 -1.12
N ARG A 73 13.86 -0.65 -1.83
CA ARG A 73 13.47 0.50 -2.67
C ARG A 73 13.20 1.75 -1.84
N ALA A 74 12.65 1.59 -0.64
CA ALA A 74 12.45 2.68 0.31
C ALA A 74 13.74 3.12 1.04
N GLY A 75 14.89 2.49 0.74
CA GLY A 75 16.18 2.79 1.38
C GLY A 75 16.36 2.17 2.76
N ALA A 76 15.43 1.32 3.21
CA ALA A 76 15.57 0.54 4.44
C ALA A 76 16.55 -0.62 4.22
N ARG A 77 17.16 -1.12 5.31
CA ARG A 77 18.00 -2.31 5.29
C ARG A 77 17.18 -3.50 5.78
N PRO A 78 16.60 -4.31 4.87
CA PRO A 78 15.80 -5.45 5.27
C PRO A 78 16.68 -6.48 5.98
N ASN A 79 16.20 -6.99 7.11
CA ASN A 79 16.78 -8.15 7.75
C ASN A 79 16.06 -9.40 7.22
N GLU A 80 16.61 -10.00 6.17
CA GLU A 80 16.02 -11.15 5.47
C GLU A 80 15.76 -12.32 6.44
N GLU A 81 16.67 -12.57 7.39
CA GLU A 81 16.54 -13.66 8.37
C GLU A 81 15.39 -13.40 9.35
N ALA A 82 15.26 -12.18 9.88
CA ALA A 82 14.17 -11.83 10.82
C ALA A 82 12.77 -11.96 10.20
N LEU A 83 12.64 -11.68 8.90
CA LEU A 83 11.39 -11.86 8.17
C LEU A 83 11.07 -13.34 7.93
N LEU A 84 12.08 -14.16 7.64
CA LEU A 84 11.92 -15.59 7.39
C LEU A 84 11.65 -16.38 8.68
N ASP A 85 12.27 -15.96 9.78
CA ASP A 85 12.07 -16.55 11.11
C ASP A 85 10.77 -16.08 11.78
N GLY A 86 10.01 -15.18 11.14
CA GLY A 86 8.74 -14.66 11.66
C GLY A 86 8.89 -13.73 12.87
N VAL A 87 10.09 -13.18 13.07
CA VAL A 87 10.37 -12.20 14.14
C VAL A 87 9.76 -10.84 13.79
N SER A 88 9.74 -10.50 12.50
CA SER A 88 9.09 -9.30 11.98
C SER A 88 7.67 -9.62 11.52
N THR A 89 6.72 -8.74 11.83
CA THR A 89 5.32 -8.90 11.43
C THR A 89 5.14 -8.44 9.99
N LEU A 90 4.63 -9.31 9.12
CA LEU A 90 4.33 -9.01 7.72
C LEU A 90 2.82 -9.09 7.47
N GLU A 91 2.18 -7.96 7.16
CA GLU A 91 0.76 -7.89 6.84
C GLU A 91 0.57 -7.45 5.39
N LEU A 92 -0.26 -8.17 4.63
CA LEU A 92 -0.66 -7.77 3.29
C LEU A 92 -1.86 -6.82 3.40
N ILE A 93 -1.69 -5.57 2.97
CA ILE A 93 -2.78 -4.61 2.91
C ILE A 93 -3.42 -4.75 1.53
N ALA A 94 -4.49 -5.54 1.45
CA ALA A 94 -5.41 -5.43 0.34
C ALA A 94 -6.12 -4.08 0.48
N GLU A 95 -5.95 -3.17 -0.49
CA GLU A 95 -6.89 -2.06 -0.65
C GLU A 95 -8.22 -2.67 -1.08
N GLU A 96 -9.00 -3.15 -0.10
CA GLU A 96 -10.44 -3.24 -0.26
C GLU A 96 -10.89 -1.81 -0.49
N GLU A 97 -11.31 -1.51 -1.72
CA GLU A 97 -11.99 -0.27 -2.08
C GLU A 97 -13.00 -0.01 -0.95
N PRO A 98 -12.94 1.13 -0.23
CA PRO A 98 -13.82 1.32 0.91
C PRO A 98 -15.23 1.14 0.39
N ALA A 99 -15.92 0.10 0.87
CA ALA A 99 -17.33 -0.09 0.63
C ALA A 99 -17.98 1.23 1.05
N VAL A 100 -18.31 2.06 0.07
CA VAL A 100 -19.07 3.27 0.28
C VAL A 100 -20.30 2.74 1.01
N PRO A 101 -20.51 3.08 2.30
CA PRO A 101 -21.72 2.61 2.96
C PRO A 101 -22.86 3.07 2.05
N PRO A 102 -23.82 2.20 1.68
CA PRO A 102 -24.98 2.67 0.97
C PRO A 102 -25.50 3.84 1.80
N PHE A 103 -25.63 5.00 1.18
CA PHE A 103 -26.26 6.15 1.81
C PHE A 103 -27.71 5.73 2.09
N GLU A 104 -27.92 5.03 3.22
CA GLU A 104 -29.23 4.79 3.79
C GLU A 104 -29.69 6.19 4.21
N GLY A 105 -30.59 6.72 3.40
CA GLY A 105 -31.22 8.02 3.62
C GLY A 105 -31.78 8.06 5.02
N VAL A 106 -31.17 8.89 5.87
CA VAL A 106 -31.82 9.42 7.05
C VAL A 106 -32.40 10.76 6.64
N ASP A 107 -33.59 10.71 6.06
CA ASP A 107 -34.58 11.76 6.26
C ASP A 107 -34.92 11.76 7.75
N ALA A 108 -34.32 12.70 8.47
CA ALA A 108 -34.78 13.21 9.78
C ALA A 108 -34.34 14.67 9.82
N ASP A 109 -35.16 15.57 9.30
CA ASP A 109 -36.15 16.32 10.08
C ASP A 109 -35.46 17.25 11.09
N ASP A 110 -35.54 18.54 10.74
CA ASP A 110 -35.88 19.66 11.61
C ASP A 110 -34.98 20.06 12.81
N ALA A 111 -34.93 21.39 12.96
CA ALA A 111 -34.54 22.16 14.14
C ALA A 111 -33.04 22.24 14.52
N ALA A 112 -32.39 23.34 14.12
CA ALA A 112 -32.38 24.55 14.95
C ALA A 112 -31.37 25.58 14.41
N SER A 113 -31.88 26.69 13.89
CA SER A 113 -31.15 27.96 13.87
C SER A 113 -30.79 28.33 15.30
N ALA A 114 -29.50 28.30 15.64
CA ALA A 114 -28.97 28.97 16.83
C ALA A 114 -27.96 30.03 16.37
N SER A 115 -28.34 31.27 16.64
CA SER A 115 -27.61 32.51 16.43
C SER A 115 -26.18 32.45 16.98
N ASP A 116 -25.24 33.09 16.29
CA ASP A 116 -24.12 33.74 16.96
C ASP A 116 -23.81 35.09 16.29
N SER A 117 -24.00 36.14 17.07
CA SER A 117 -23.83 37.54 16.71
C SER A 117 -22.35 37.92 16.80
N LEU A 118 -21.72 38.27 15.68
CA LEU A 118 -20.43 38.97 15.73
C LEU A 118 -20.61 40.46 15.39
N THR A 119 -20.71 41.26 16.45
CA THR A 119 -20.61 42.72 16.41
C THR A 119 -19.12 43.11 16.40
N THR A 120 -18.69 43.85 15.38
CA THR A 120 -17.35 44.45 15.34
C THR A 120 -17.46 45.95 15.60
N PRO A 121 -17.00 46.49 16.74
CA PRO A 121 -16.78 47.93 16.87
C PRO A 121 -15.39 48.29 16.32
N GLU A 122 -15.36 48.96 15.17
CA GLU A 122 -14.17 49.66 14.68
C GLU A 122 -14.03 50.99 15.44
N GLY A 123 -13.10 51.03 16.39
CA GLY A 123 -12.73 52.23 17.14
C GLY A 123 -11.24 52.47 17.04
N SER A 124 -10.79 53.08 15.94
CA SER A 124 -9.41 53.56 15.79
C SER A 124 -9.33 55.01 16.25
N GLY A 125 -8.68 55.23 17.39
CA GLY A 125 -8.30 56.56 17.83
C GLY A 125 -7.26 56.49 18.93
N THR A 126 -6.01 56.89 18.63
CA THR A 126 -5.04 57.57 19.52
C THR A 126 -3.69 57.72 18.80
N PRO A 127 -2.78 58.62 19.24
CA PRO A 127 -2.94 59.83 20.06
C PRO A 127 -2.69 61.14 19.28
#